data_AF-A0A845YHM3-F1
#
_entry.id   AF-A0A845YHM3-F1
#
_cell.length_a   1.000
_cell.length_b   1.000
_cell.length_c   1.000
_cell.angle_alpha   90.00
_cell.angle_beta   90.00
_cell.angle_gamma   90.00
#
_symmetry.space_group_name_H-M   'P 1'
#
loop_
_entity.id
_entity.type
_entity.pdbx_description
1 polymer ?
#
loop_
_entity_poly.entity_id
_entity_poly.type
_entity_poly.pdbx_seq_one_letter_code
_entity_poly.pdbx_strand_id
1 'polypeptide(L)' 'MSVTVSQIAGWKQEGRFITVLTAWDCLSAQIVDGGGIDVILVGDSLAMPVLGYDTTVPLTLDEIIHH' A
#
# COMPACT_ATOMS: atom_id res chain seq x y z
N MET A 1 -1.69 14.50 4.05
CA MET A 1 -3.11 14.93 4.15
C MET A 1 -3.95 13.67 3.98
N SER A 2 -4.95 13.40 4.82
CA SER A 2 -5.64 12.09 4.76
C SER A 2 -6.53 11.96 3.52
N VAL A 3 -6.31 10.91 2.72
CA VAL A 3 -7.19 10.51 1.61
C VAL A 3 -8.26 9.56 2.14
N THR A 4 -9.50 9.72 1.67
CA THR A 4 -10.66 8.93 2.07
C THR A 4 -11.23 8.12 0.91
N VAL A 5 -11.96 7.05 1.23
CA VAL A 5 -12.63 6.21 0.23
C VAL A 5 -13.61 7.02 -0.63
N SER A 6 -14.32 8.00 -0.03
CA SER A 6 -15.23 8.88 -0.77
C SER A 6 -14.50 9.76 -1.79
N GLN A 7 -13.31 10.26 -1.45
CA GLN A 7 -12.49 11.03 -2.39
C GLN A 7 -12.01 10.15 -3.56
N ILE A 8 -11.54 8.94 -3.28
CA ILE A 8 -11.13 7.97 -4.31
C ILE A 8 -12.28 7.67 -5.27
N ALA A 9 -13.50 7.47 -4.74
CA ALA A 9 -14.68 7.24 -5.55
C ALA A 9 -15.04 8.46 -6.43
N GLY A 10 -14.90 9.68 -5.90
CA GLY A 10 -15.09 10.92 -6.66
C GLY A 10 -14.06 11.08 -7.79
N TRP A 11 -12.77 10.89 -7.50
CA TRP A 11 -11.69 10.98 -8.48
C TRP A 11 -11.87 10.03 -9.66
N LYS A 12 -12.41 8.84 -9.40
CA LYS A 12 -12.77 7.89 -10.47
C LYS A 12 -13.85 8.45 -11.41
N GLN A 13 -14.86 9.13 -10.88
CA GLN A 13 -15.93 9.76 -11.69
C GLN A 13 -15.39 10.94 -12.50
N GLU A 14 -14.42 11.66 -11.96
CA GLU A 14 -13.73 12.78 -12.61
C GLU A 14 -12.72 12.34 -13.68
N GLY A 15 -12.44 11.02 -13.79
CA GLY A 15 -11.42 10.50 -14.70
C GLY A 15 -9.98 10.82 -14.26
N ARG A 16 -9.78 11.22 -13.00
CA ARG A 16 -8.45 11.44 -12.42
C ARG A 16 -7.78 10.08 -12.17
N PHE A 17 -6.53 9.94 -12.62
CA PHE A 17 -5.73 8.77 -12.28
C PHE A 17 -5.43 8.72 -10.78
N ILE A 18 -5.54 7.52 -10.20
CA ILE A 18 -5.26 7.26 -8.79
C ILE A 18 -3.98 6.45 -8.71
N THR A 19 -3.00 6.97 -7.98
CA THR A 19 -1.70 6.33 -7.79
C THR A 19 -1.69 5.50 -6.50
N VAL A 20 -1.23 4.26 -6.59
CA VAL A 20 -1.16 3.34 -5.47
C VAL A 20 0.22 2.71 -5.44
N LEU A 21 0.87 2.70 -4.28
CA LEU A 21 2.18 2.09 -4.10
C LEU A 21 2.24 1.29 -2.82
N THR A 22 3.01 0.20 -2.82
CA THR A 22 3.21 -0.63 -1.64
C THR A 22 4.28 -0.04 -0.73
N ALA A 23 4.03 -0.09 0.58
CA ALA A 23 5.02 0.15 1.63
C ALA A 23 4.70 -0.75 2.82
N TRP A 24 5.72 -1.20 3.55
CA TRP A 24 5.60 -2.21 4.61
C TRP A 24 6.35 -1.83 5.89
N ASP A 25 6.87 -0.61 5.95
CA ASP A 25 7.57 -0.08 7.11
C ASP A 25 7.42 1.45 7.17
N CYS A 26 7.75 2.02 8.32
CA CYS A 26 7.57 3.45 8.56
C CYS A 26 8.43 4.33 7.61
N LEU A 27 9.64 3.91 7.30
CA LEU A 27 10.56 4.70 6.47
C LEU A 27 10.08 4.75 5.02
N SER A 28 9.73 3.59 4.45
CA SER A 28 9.17 3.51 3.10
C SER A 28 7.84 4.28 3.02
N ALA A 29 6.95 4.13 4.01
CA ALA A 29 5.69 4.87 4.04
C ALA A 29 5.88 6.41 4.07
N GLN A 30 6.85 6.91 4.84
CA GLN A 30 7.17 8.35 4.87
C GLN A 30 7.68 8.87 3.52
N ILE A 31 8.52 8.08 2.83
CA ILE A 31 9.01 8.43 1.49
C ILE A 31 7.85 8.48 0.49
N VAL A 32 6.96 7.49 0.55
CA VAL A 32 5.80 7.37 -0.34
C VAL A 32 4.79 8.50 -0.10
N ASP A 33 4.47 8.84 1.15
CA ASP A 33 3.60 9.98 1.50
C ASP A 33 4.22 11.32 1.04
N GLY A 34 5.52 11.50 1.25
CA GLY A 34 6.26 12.66 0.76
C GLY A 34 6.32 12.77 -0.77
N GLY A 35 6.16 11.65 -1.49
CA GLY A 35 6.11 11.57 -2.95
C GLY A 35 4.75 11.94 -3.56
N GLY A 36 3.72 12.17 -2.75
CA GLY A 36 2.38 12.56 -3.21
C GLY A 36 1.55 11.41 -3.79
N ILE A 37 1.81 10.16 -3.35
CA ILE A 37 1.00 8.99 -3.73
C ILE A 37 -0.36 9.04 -3.04
N ASP A 38 -1.43 8.66 -3.76
CA ASP A 38 -2.80 8.76 -3.25
C ASP A 38 -3.13 7.70 -2.18
N VAL A 39 -2.57 6.48 -2.33
CA VAL A 39 -2.85 5.34 -1.45
C VAL A 39 -1.58 4.51 -1.21
N ILE A 40 -1.32 4.18 0.05
CA ILE A 40 -0.31 3.21 0.45
C ILE A 40 -1.00 1.85 0.67
N LEU A 41 -0.47 0.80 0.04
CA LEU A 41 -0.99 -0.56 0.16
C LEU A 41 -0.02 -1.46 0.95
N VAL A 42 -0.42 -1.89 2.14
CA VAL A 42 0.22 -3.01 2.85
C VAL A 42 -0.34 -4.30 2.25
N GLY A 43 0.32 -4.79 1.20
CA GLY A 43 -0.12 -5.95 0.43
C GLY A 43 0.62 -7.24 0.77
N ASP A 44 0.01 -8.38 0.47
CA ASP A 44 0.59 -9.73 0.64
C ASP A 44 1.85 -9.96 -0.18
N SER A 45 2.09 -9.11 -1.19
CA SER A 45 3.32 -9.07 -1.97
C SER A 45 4.58 -8.90 -1.12
N LEU A 46 4.48 -8.44 0.13
CA LEU A 46 5.60 -8.36 1.09
C LEU A 46 6.27 -9.72 1.34
N ALA A 47 5.51 -10.82 1.19
CA ALA A 47 5.98 -12.18 1.38
C ALA A 47 7.26 -12.51 0.59
N MET A 48 7.36 -12.04 -0.65
CA MET A 48 8.48 -12.40 -1.53
C MET A 48 9.73 -11.51 -1.33
N PRO A 49 9.66 -10.17 -1.47
CA PRO A 49 10.83 -9.31 -1.38
C PRO A 49 11.26 -9.01 0.07
N VAL A 50 10.35 -9.09 1.05
CA VAL A 50 10.67 -8.77 2.46
C VAL A 50 10.95 -10.05 3.25
N LEU A 51 10.07 -11.07 3.15
CA LEU A 51 10.20 -12.31 3.92
C LEU A 51 10.94 -13.44 3.19
N GLY A 52 11.15 -13.31 1.87
CA GLY A 52 11.90 -14.30 1.08
C GLY A 52 11.12 -15.56 0.72
N TYR A 53 9.78 -15.52 0.76
CA TYR A 53 8.96 -16.64 0.30
C TYR A 53 8.95 -16.74 -1.22
N ASP A 54 8.76 -17.96 -1.73
CA ASP A 54 8.63 -18.21 -3.17
C ASP A 54 7.29 -17.69 -3.74
N THR A 55 6.27 -17.57 -2.90
CA THR A 55 4.93 -17.09 -3.26
C THR A 55 4.30 -16.32 -2.09
N THR A 56 3.16 -15.67 -2.30
CA THR A 56 2.43 -14.97 -1.23
C THR A 56 1.55 -15.89 -0.37
N VAL A 57 1.35 -17.14 -0.79
CA VAL A 57 0.46 -18.12 -0.11
C VAL A 57 0.81 -18.40 1.35
N PRO A 58 2.09 -18.48 1.77
CA PRO A 58 2.43 -18.81 3.15
C PRO A 58 2.20 -17.65 4.14
N LEU A 59 1.95 -16.43 3.66
CA LEU A 59 1.81 -15.25 4.50
C LEU A 59 0.59 -15.34 5.41
N THR A 60 0.80 -14.99 6.68
CA THR A 60 -0.25 -14.97 7.70
C THR A 60 -0.76 -13.56 7.99
N LEU A 61 -1.92 -13.46 8.63
CA LEU A 61 -2.47 -12.16 9.05
C LEU A 61 -1.61 -11.50 10.14
N ASP A 62 -1.00 -12.28 11.03
CA ASP A 62 -0.11 -11.76 12.08
C ASP A 62 1.13 -11.10 11.49
N GLU A 63 1.66 -11.67 10.40
CA GLU A 63 2.77 -11.06 9.65
C GLU A 63 2.32 -9.77 8.95
N ILE A 64 1.11 -9.70 8.39
CA ILE A 64 0.58 -8.45 7.82
C ILE A 64 0.43 -7.38 8.90
N ILE A 65 -0.11 -7.72 10.09
CA ILE A 65 -0.32 -6.76 11.19
C ILE A 65 0.99 -6.18 11.73
N HIS A 66 2.09 -6.93 11.60
CA HIS A 66 3.42 -6.44 11.98
C HIS A 66 3.89 -5.26 11.10
N HIS A 67 3.38 -5.16 9.87
CA HIS A 67 3.78 -4.20 8.84
C HIS A 67 2.76 -3.06 8.68
#